data_AF-A0A2M6X1F8-F1
#
_entry.id   AF-A0A2M6X1F8-F1
#
_cell.length_a   1.000
_cell.length_b   1.000
_cell.length_c   1.000
_cell.angle_alpha   90.00
_cell.angle_beta   90.00
_cell.angle_gamma   90.00
#
_symmetry.space_group_name_H-M   'P 1'
#
loop_
_entity.id
_entity.type
_entity.pdbx_description
1 polymer ?
#
loop_
_entity_poly.entity_id
_entity_poly.type
_entity_poly.pdbx_seq_one_letter_code
_entity_poly.pdbx_strand_id
1 'polypeptide(L)'
;MNNAPIIKLKKGAVSFPHDPKEFLKDRAKIRQALTEAMEEGDMDAFREILGAHVKAVGVQNIIDRTHLTKSTIYSAIKEDANPTIETVFRILKTGT
;
A
#
# COMPACT_ATOMS: atom_id res chain seq x y z
N MET A 1 -27.61 -2.98 -12.91
CA MET A 1 -27.44 -1.64 -12.29
C MET A 1 -27.83 -1.79 -10.83
N ASN A 2 -26.86 -1.80 -9.91
CA ASN A 2 -27.06 -2.16 -8.50
C ASN A 2 -27.78 -1.05 -7.74
N ASN A 3 -28.98 -1.37 -7.25
CA ASN A 3 -29.81 -0.47 -6.45
C ASN A 3 -29.42 -0.59 -4.96
N ALA A 4 -28.24 -0.09 -4.59
CA ALA A 4 -27.86 0.00 -3.19
C ALA A 4 -28.83 0.97 -2.48
N PRO A 5 -29.49 0.56 -1.38
CA PRO A 5 -30.41 1.42 -0.67
C PRO A 5 -29.66 2.60 -0.06
N ILE A 6 -30.11 3.83 -0.36
CA ILE A 6 -29.54 5.04 0.23
C ILE A 6 -29.99 5.12 1.69
N ILE A 7 -29.13 4.68 2.60
CA ILE A 7 -29.38 4.75 4.04
C ILE A 7 -28.99 6.16 4.52
N LYS A 8 -29.97 6.94 4.97
CA LYS A 8 -29.68 8.23 5.63
C LYS A 8 -29.06 7.95 6.99
N LEU A 9 -27.85 8.45 7.22
CA LEU A 9 -27.20 8.38 8.52
C LEU A 9 -28.05 9.07 9.59
N LYS A 10 -28.13 8.46 10.77
CA LYS A 10 -28.83 9.05 11.93
C LYS A 10 -28.17 10.39 12.30
N LYS A 11 -28.98 11.40 12.61
CA LYS A 11 -28.51 12.71 13.07
C LYS A 11 -27.60 12.52 14.30
N GLY A 12 -26.33 12.90 14.19
CA GLY A 12 -25.31 12.68 15.22
C GLY A 12 -24.40 11.47 15.00
N ALA A 13 -24.46 10.83 13.83
CA ALA A 13 -23.46 9.82 13.44
C ALA A 13 -22.06 10.45 13.45
N VAL A 14 -21.20 9.95 14.34
CA VAL A 14 -19.81 10.37 14.42
C VAL A 14 -19.06 9.71 13.27
N SER A 15 -18.60 10.50 12.31
CA SER A 15 -17.63 10.03 11.32
C SER A 15 -16.26 10.00 11.98
N PHE A 16 -15.62 8.84 12.01
CA PHE A 16 -14.20 8.78 12.30
C PHE A 16 -13.45 9.34 11.08
N PRO A 17 -12.44 10.20 11.28
CA PRO A 17 -11.56 10.59 10.17
C PRO A 17 -10.85 9.34 9.66
N HIS A 18 -11.29 8.85 8.50
CA HIS A 18 -10.63 7.75 7.80
C HIS A 18 -9.68 8.35 6.78
N ASP A 19 -8.42 8.55 7.18
CA ASP A 19 -7.33 8.91 6.26
C ASP A 19 -6.62 7.61 5.84
N PRO A 20 -6.73 7.18 4.56
CA PRO A 20 -5.99 6.04 4.05
C PRO A 20 -4.48 6.13 4.31
N LYS A 21 -3.93 7.35 4.39
CA LYS A 21 -2.51 7.58 4.69
C LYS A 21 -2.15 7.20 6.12
N GLU A 22 -3.03 7.44 7.09
CA GLU A 22 -2.83 7.02 8.49
C GLU A 22 -2.97 5.50 8.63
N PHE A 23 -3.85 4.87 7.85
CA PHE A 23 -4.00 3.41 7.82
C PHE A 23 -2.75 2.72 7.26
N LEU A 24 -2.07 3.34 6.29
CA LEU A 24 -0.83 2.84 5.68
C LEU A 24 0.45 3.15 6.48
N LYS A 25 0.37 3.96 7.55
CA LYS A 25 1.48 4.13 8.52
C LYS A 25 1.59 2.95 9.49
N ASP A 26 0.53 2.16 9.63
CA ASP A 26 0.53 0.99 10.49
C ASP A 26 1.21 -0.18 9.77
N ARG A 27 2.51 -0.34 10.05
CA ARG A 27 3.34 -1.43 9.52
C ARG A 27 2.71 -2.81 9.68
N ALA A 28 2.00 -3.05 10.78
CA ALA A 28 1.43 -4.36 11.06
C ALA A 28 0.35 -4.70 10.03
N LYS A 29 -0.43 -3.71 9.61
CA LYS A 29 -1.48 -3.85 8.61
C LYS A 29 -0.94 -4.06 7.21
N ILE A 30 0.09 -3.31 6.80
CA ILE A 30 0.77 -3.56 5.52
C ILE A 30 1.32 -4.98 5.46
N ARG A 31 1.96 -5.45 6.55
CA ARG A 31 2.50 -6.81 6.60
C ARG A 31 1.40 -7.85 6.49
N GLN A 32 0.30 -7.66 7.21
CA GLN A 32 -0.86 -8.55 7.13
C GLN A 32 -1.42 -8.59 5.71
N ALA A 33 -1.70 -7.44 5.10
CA ALA A 33 -2.27 -7.36 3.76
C ALA A 33 -1.35 -7.99 2.70
N LEU A 34 -0.03 -7.75 2.77
CA LEU A 34 0.93 -8.39 1.87
C LEU A 34 0.96 -9.91 2.05
N THR A 35 0.81 -10.40 3.30
CA THR A 35 0.78 -11.84 3.58
C THR A 35 -0.50 -12.48 3.05
N GLU A 36 -1.66 -11.85 3.28
CA GLU A 36 -2.96 -12.31 2.76
C GLU A 36 -2.94 -12.38 1.22
N ALA A 37 -2.46 -11.35 0.54
CA ALA A 37 -2.31 -11.36 -0.92
C ALA A 37 -1.39 -12.49 -1.43
N MET A 38 -0.32 -12.79 -0.69
CA MET A 38 0.58 -13.90 -1.01
C MET A 38 -0.09 -15.28 -0.80
N GLU A 39 -0.88 -15.45 0.27
CA GLU A 39 -1.60 -16.69 0.56
C GLU A 39 -2.70 -16.96 -0.46
N GLU A 40 -3.40 -15.92 -0.91
CA GLU A 40 -4.44 -15.99 -1.95
C GLU A 40 -3.85 -16.10 -3.37
N GLY A 41 -2.56 -15.80 -3.53
CA GLY A 41 -1.89 -15.77 -4.84
C GLY A 41 -2.30 -14.56 -5.70
N ASP A 42 -2.87 -13.51 -5.09
CA ASP A 42 -3.30 -12.31 -5.78
C ASP A 42 -2.13 -11.34 -5.98
N MET A 43 -1.54 -11.41 -7.18
CA MET A 43 -0.39 -10.58 -7.55
C MET A 43 -0.78 -9.10 -7.71
N ASP A 44 -2.01 -8.80 -8.12
CA ASP A 44 -2.44 -7.43 -8.37
C ASP A 44 -2.68 -6.71 -7.04
N ALA A 45 -3.33 -7.38 -6.08
CA ALA A 45 -3.46 -6.91 -4.71
C ALA A 45 -2.07 -6.67 -4.08
N PHE A 46 -1.13 -7.60 -4.24
CA PHE A 46 0.23 -7.43 -3.73
C PHE A 46 0.91 -6.17 -4.28
N ARG A 47 0.80 -5.92 -5.60
CA ARG A 47 1.35 -4.71 -6.24
C ARG A 47 0.71 -3.44 -5.73
N GLU A 48 -0.61 -3.42 -5.58
CA GLU A 48 -1.34 -2.27 -5.07
C GLU A 48 -0.88 -1.93 -3.64
N ILE A 49 -0.79 -2.94 -2.77
CA ILE A 49 -0.36 -2.78 -1.38
C ILE A 49 1.09 -2.29 -1.32
N LEU A 50 1.99 -2.86 -2.14
CA LEU A 50 3.38 -2.39 -2.25
C LEU A 50 3.45 -0.92 -2.70
N GLY A 51 2.64 -0.52 -3.68
CA GLY A 51 2.53 0.86 -4.13
C GLY A 51 2.00 1.80 -3.05
N ALA A 52 1.02 1.35 -2.27
CA ALA A 52 0.47 2.09 -1.14
C ALA A 52 1.53 2.28 -0.04
N HIS A 53 2.32 1.25 0.27
CA HIS A 53 3.47 1.33 1.18
C HIS A 53 4.50 2.36 0.71
N VAL A 54 4.88 2.36 -0.57
CA VAL A 54 5.81 3.36 -1.14
C VAL A 54 5.27 4.79 -0.98
N LYS A 55 3.97 4.99 -1.22
CA LYS A 55 3.31 6.30 -1.05
C LYS A 55 3.32 6.75 0.41
N ALA A 56 3.12 5.83 1.35
CA ALA A 56 3.08 6.12 2.78
C ALA A 56 4.45 6.43 3.38
N VAL A 57 5.48 5.65 3.03
CA VAL A 57 6.87 5.89 3.47
C VAL A 57 7.46 7.12 2.78
N GLY A 58 7.11 7.33 1.51
CA GLY A 58 7.64 8.41 0.67
C GLY A 58 8.90 8.01 -0.08
N VAL A 59 8.94 8.34 -1.38
CA VAL A 59 10.00 7.94 -2.30
C VAL A 59 11.39 8.42 -1.83
N GLN A 60 11.51 9.65 -1.32
CA GLN A 60 12.80 10.18 -0.87
C GLN A 60 13.37 9.37 0.30
N ASN A 61 12.54 9.06 1.30
CA ASN A 61 12.95 8.22 2.44
C ASN A 61 13.42 6.83 1.98
N ILE A 62 12.80 6.28 0.94
CA ILE A 62 13.22 4.98 0.38
C ILE A 62 14.56 5.09 -0.31
N ILE A 63 14.79 6.13 -1.13
CA ILE A 63 16.07 6.39 -1.80
C ILE A 63 17.19 6.47 -0.76
N ASP A 64 16.99 7.28 0.28
CA ASP A 64 17.99 7.55 1.33
C ASP A 64 18.39 6.29 2.11
N ARG A 65 17.49 5.30 2.22
CA ARG A 65 17.68 4.07 3.02
C ARG A 65 18.08 2.84 2.22
N THR A 66 17.86 2.83 0.90
CA THR A 66 17.96 1.59 0.11
C THR A 66 18.92 1.65 -1.05
N HIS A 67 19.46 2.82 -1.43
CA HIS A 67 20.21 3.02 -2.68
C HIS A 67 19.41 2.72 -3.96
N LEU A 68 18.08 2.61 -3.87
CA LEU A 68 17.23 2.54 -5.07
C LEU A 68 17.13 3.91 -5.70
N THR A 69 17.04 3.96 -7.02
CA THR A 69 16.77 5.21 -7.74
C THR A 69 15.27 5.50 -7.76
N LYS A 70 14.90 6.77 -7.92
CA LYS A 70 13.51 7.20 -8.13
C LYS A 70 12.83 6.44 -9.28
N SER A 71 13.55 6.21 -10.39
CA SER A 71 13.06 5.46 -11.55
C SER A 71 12.78 4.00 -11.20
N THR A 72 13.68 3.35 -10.47
CA THR A 72 13.51 1.97 -10.00
C THR A 72 12.28 1.83 -9.10
N ILE A 73 12.08 2.77 -8.17
CA ILE A 73 10.94 2.75 -7.25
C ILE A 73 9.62 2.88 -8.01
N TYR A 74 9.49 3.85 -8.92
CA TYR A 74 8.26 3.98 -9.71
C TYR A 74 8.01 2.80 -10.64
N SER A 75 9.05 2.25 -11.24
CA SER A 75 8.94 1.06 -12.09
C SER A 75 8.47 -0.18 -11.31
N ALA A 76 8.75 -0.23 -10.01
CA ALA A 76 8.38 -1.32 -9.13
C ALA A 76 6.91 -1.29 -8.66
N ILE A 77 6.19 -0.18 -8.84
CA ILE A 77 4.83 0.01 -8.30
C ILE A 77 3.78 0.44 -9.34
N LYS A 78 4.12 0.42 -10.64
CA LYS A 78 3.13 0.59 -11.72
C LYS A 78 2.20 -0.63 -11.81
N GLU A 79 1.04 -0.50 -12.45
CA GLU A 79 0.01 -1.55 -12.55
C GLU A 79 0.59 -2.92 -13.01
N ASP A 80 1.41 -2.94 -14.06
CA ASP A 80 2.05 -4.15 -14.59
C ASP A 80 3.50 -4.34 -14.11
N ALA A 81 3.83 -3.89 -12.91
CA ALA A 81 5.19 -3.99 -12.40
C ALA A 81 5.57 -5.45 -12.13
N ASN A 82 6.74 -5.85 -12.62
CA ASN A 82 7.39 -7.10 -12.22
C ASN A 82 8.74 -6.79 -11.56
N PRO A 83 8.74 -6.17 -10.37
CA PRO A 83 9.98 -5.84 -9.69
C PRO A 83 10.74 -7.12 -9.32
N THR A 84 12.06 -7.03 -9.27
CA THR A 84 12.85 -8.13 -8.72
C THR A 84 12.49 -8.34 -7.26
N ILE A 85 12.57 -9.58 -6.79
CA ILE A 85 12.39 -9.92 -5.37
C ILE A 85 13.27 -9.02 -4.50
N GLU A 86 14.53 -8.80 -4.89
CA GLU A 86 15.44 -7.89 -4.20
C GLU A 86 14.89 -6.46 -4.05
N THR A 87 14.31 -5.91 -5.12
CA THR A 87 13.72 -4.56 -5.10
C THR A 87 12.56 -4.49 -4.11
N VAL A 88 11.69 -5.51 -4.11
CA VAL A 88 10.56 -5.62 -3.17
C VAL A 88 11.07 -5.62 -1.73
N PHE A 89 12.02 -6.49 -1.39
CA PHE A 89 12.56 -6.57 -0.02
C PHE A 89 13.26 -5.28 0.41
N ARG A 90 13.98 -4.61 -0.49
CA ARG A 90 14.60 -3.30 -0.20
C ARG A 90 13.54 -2.25 0.12
N ILE A 91 12.47 -2.19 -0.66
CA ILE A 91 11.34 -1.28 -0.40
C ILE A 91 10.71 -1.58 0.96
N LEU A 92 10.40 -2.85 1.25
CA LEU A 92 9.71 -3.21 2.49
C LEU A 92 10.55 -2.95 3.75
N LYS A 93 11.87 -3.11 3.69
CA LYS A 93 12.80 -2.80 4.80
C LYS A 93 12.73 -1.34 5.25
N THR A 94 12.31 -0.41 4.40
CA THR A 94 12.28 1.03 4.76
C THR A 94 11.21 1.39 5.77
N GLY A 95 10.20 0.53 5.93
CA GLY A 95 9.11 0.71 6.89
C GLY A 95 9.48 0.34 8.32
N THR A 96 10.56 -0.42 8.57
CA THR A 96 11.01 -0.83 9.93
C THR A 96 11.73 0.26 10.71
#